data_AF-A0A2H0VKR6-F1
#
_entry.id   AF-A0A2H0VKR6-F1
#
_cell.length_a   1.000
_cell.length_b   1.000
_cell.length_c   1.000
_cell.angle_alpha   90.00
_cell.angle_beta   90.00
_cell.angle_gamma   90.00
#
_symmetry.space_group_name_H-M   'P 1'
#
loop_
_entity.id
_entity.type
_entity.pdbx_description
1 polymer ?
#
loop_
_entity_poly.entity_id
_entity_poly.type
_entity_poly.pdbx_seq_one_letter_code
_entity_poly.pdbx_strand_id
1 'polypeptide(L)'
;MKTKKKLEGHLHRVVIVQVITLISTSFGLVAALAWNEAIKEYVDVFIKPYFAKGLGVISLFVYAVVITVIAVLIAIQSTRVLERLSAKEA
;
A
#
# COMPACT_ATOMS: atom_id res chain seq x y z
N MET A 1 16.35 -41.33 10.80
CA MET A 1 15.96 -40.23 11.73
C MET A 1 16.30 -38.82 11.23
N LYS A 2 17.45 -38.59 10.56
CA LYS A 2 17.84 -37.25 10.04
C LYS A 2 16.86 -36.63 9.02
N THR A 3 16.16 -37.45 8.24
CA THR A 3 15.22 -37.01 7.18
C THR A 3 13.92 -36.42 7.75
N LYS A 4 13.36 -37.00 8.83
CA LYS A 4 12.14 -36.48 9.47
C LYS A 4 12.35 -35.09 10.08
N LYS A 5 13.47 -34.89 10.79
CA LYS A 5 13.81 -33.60 11.42
C LYS A 5 14.00 -32.46 10.40
N LYS A 6 14.56 -32.78 9.22
CA LYS A 6 14.73 -31.81 8.12
C LYS A 6 13.40 -31.45 7.44
N LEU A 7 12.49 -32.42 7.34
CA LEU A 7 11.15 -32.23 6.78
C LEU A 7 10.26 -31.36 7.69
N GLU A 8 10.30 -31.60 9.01
CA GLU A 8 9.57 -30.80 9.99
C GLU A 8 10.01 -29.33 9.96
N GLY A 9 11.33 -29.06 9.96
CA GLY A 9 11.83 -27.68 9.87
C GLY A 9 11.43 -26.95 8.58
N HIS A 10 11.34 -27.65 7.45
CA HIS A 10 10.88 -27.08 6.20
C HIS A 10 9.38 -26.75 6.23
N LEU A 11 8.55 -27.66 6.77
CA LEU A 11 7.10 -27.46 6.86
C LEU A 11 6.75 -26.26 7.73
N HIS A 12 7.36 -26.13 8.92
CA HIS A 12 7.12 -24.98 9.81
C HIS A 12 7.50 -23.66 9.12
N ARG A 13 8.62 -23.64 8.39
CA ARG A 13 9.04 -22.45 7.63
C ARG A 13 8.02 -22.07 6.56
N VAL A 14 7.55 -23.05 5.78
CA VAL A 14 6.56 -22.80 4.73
C VAL A 14 5.25 -22.28 5.31
N VAL A 15 4.77 -22.88 6.41
CA VAL A 15 3.55 -22.42 7.10
C VAL A 15 3.71 -20.99 7.61
N ILE A 16 4.83 -20.66 8.27
CA ILE A 16 5.08 -19.30 8.78
C ILE A 16 5.12 -18.29 7.63
N VAL A 17 5.83 -18.59 6.53
CA VAL A 17 5.88 -17.71 5.36
C VAL A 17 4.49 -17.50 4.76
N GLN A 18 3.67 -18.55 4.69
CA GLN A 18 2.31 -18.45 4.15
C GLN A 18 1.41 -17.61 5.05
N VAL A 19 1.50 -17.80 6.37
CA VAL A 19 0.75 -17.00 7.35
C VAL A 19 1.14 -15.53 7.25
N ILE A 20 2.44 -15.22 7.18
CA ILE A 20 2.92 -13.84 7.01
C ILE A 20 2.37 -13.25 5.70
N THR A 21 2.43 -14.00 4.60
CA THR A 21 1.91 -13.54 3.30
C THR A 21 0.41 -13.20 3.37
N LEU A 22 -0.40 -14.09 3.97
CA LEU A 22 -1.84 -13.89 4.15
C LEU A 22 -2.15 -12.65 5.02
N ILE A 23 -1.43 -12.50 6.13
CA ILE A 23 -1.56 -11.38 7.05
C ILE A 23 -1.18 -10.07 6.34
N SER A 24 0.00 -10.01 5.71
CA SER A 24 0.48 -8.83 4.99
C SER A 24 -0.45 -8.42 3.86
N THR A 25 -1.01 -9.39 3.12
CA THR A 25 -1.98 -9.11 2.04
C THR A 25 -3.26 -8.51 2.60
N SER A 26 -3.79 -9.09 3.68
CA SER A 26 -5.00 -8.60 4.35
C SER A 26 -4.80 -7.19 4.92
N PHE A 27 -3.67 -6.95 5.58
CA PHE A 27 -3.32 -5.61 6.06
C PHE A 27 -3.06 -4.61 4.93
N GLY A 28 -2.49 -5.04 3.81
CA GLY A 28 -2.35 -4.20 2.62
C GLY A 28 -3.69 -3.69 2.11
N LEU A 29 -4.72 -4.56 2.07
CA LEU A 29 -6.07 -4.17 1.71
C LEU A 29 -6.68 -3.17 2.70
N VAL A 30 -6.57 -3.45 4.01
CA VAL A 30 -7.08 -2.56 5.06
C VAL A 30 -6.39 -1.20 4.99
N ALA A 31 -5.07 -1.17 4.81
CA ALA A 31 -4.29 0.06 4.68
C ALA A 31 -4.72 0.87 3.45
N ALA A 32 -4.94 0.22 2.30
CA ALA A 32 -5.43 0.88 1.10
C ALA A 32 -6.80 1.54 1.32
N LEU A 33 -7.73 0.84 2.00
CA LEU A 33 -9.04 1.37 2.32
C LEU A 33 -8.96 2.54 3.32
N ALA A 34 -8.16 2.41 4.37
CA ALA A 34 -7.99 3.45 5.38
C ALA A 34 -7.40 4.73 4.79
N TRP A 35 -6.37 4.62 3.93
CA TRP A 35 -5.79 5.77 3.24
C TRP A 35 -6.78 6.43 2.27
N ASN A 36 -7.57 5.63 1.55
CA ASN A 36 -8.61 6.16 0.68
C ASN A 36 -9.62 7.03 1.45
N GLU A 37 -10.15 6.52 2.56
CA GLU A 37 -11.09 7.27 3.39
C GLU A 37 -10.44 8.49 4.05
N ALA A 38 -9.22 8.37 4.57
CA ALA A 38 -8.49 9.49 5.19
C ALA A 38 -8.27 10.66 4.22
N ILE A 39 -7.89 10.37 2.96
CA ILE A 39 -7.70 11.41 1.94
C ILE A 39 -9.04 12.06 1.58
N LYS A 40 -10.11 11.28 1.43
CA LYS A 40 -11.45 11.83 1.15
C LYS A 40 -11.92 12.77 2.25
N GLU A 41 -11.82 12.34 3.51
CA GLU A 41 -12.22 13.13 4.67
C GLU A 41 -11.36 14.40 4.78
N TYR A 42 -10.05 14.29 4.54
CA TYR A 42 -9.17 15.44 4.49
C TYR A 42 -9.62 16.47 3.43
N VAL A 43 -9.98 16.02 2.23
CA VAL A 43 -10.50 16.92 1.18
C VAL A 43 -11.87 17.49 1.56
N ASP A 44 -12.73 16.70 2.20
CA ASP A 44 -14.04 17.15 2.67
C ASP A 44 -13.93 18.26 3.71
N VAL A 45 -13.07 18.07 4.71
CA VAL A 45 -12.91 18.99 5.84
C VAL A 45 -12.04 20.20 5.50
N PHE A 46 -10.95 20.00 4.77
CA PHE A 46 -9.95 21.05 4.55
C PHE A 46 -10.02 21.70 3.17
N ILE A 47 -10.72 21.12 2.19
CA ILE A 47 -10.76 21.68 0.84
C ILE A 47 -12.16 22.15 0.49
N LYS A 48 -13.22 21.35 0.71
CA LYS A 48 -14.59 21.77 0.37
C LYS A 48 -15.03 23.10 1.00
N PRO A 49 -14.70 23.47 2.24
CA PRO A 49 -15.16 24.74 2.81
C PRO A 49 -14.59 25.98 2.11
N TYR A 50 -13.44 25.85 1.44
CA TYR A 50 -12.84 26.92 0.66
C TYR A 50 -13.50 27.10 -0.72
N PHE A 51 -14.31 26.13 -1.16
CA PHE A 51 -15.05 26.21 -2.41
C PHE A 51 -16.54 26.47 -2.11
N ALA A 52 -17.10 27.53 -2.72
CA ALA A 52 -18.49 27.91 -2.51
C ALA A 52 -19.47 26.74 -2.77
N LYS A 53 -20.56 26.68 -1.97
CA LYS A 53 -21.64 25.68 -2.06
C LYS A 53 -22.20 25.66 -3.49
N GLY A 54 -21.76 24.68 -4.29
CA GLY A 54 -22.12 24.53 -5.71
C GLY A 54 -21.02 23.89 -6.57
N LEU A 55 -19.75 23.94 -6.11
CA LEU A 55 -18.59 23.41 -6.85
C LEU A 55 -18.12 22.04 -6.31
N GLY A 56 -19.04 21.13 -6.00
CA GLY A 56 -18.70 19.79 -5.48
C GLY A 56 -17.75 18.99 -6.39
N VAL A 57 -17.81 19.23 -7.71
CA VAL A 57 -16.93 18.61 -8.71
C VAL A 57 -15.47 19.03 -8.54
N ILE A 58 -15.21 20.28 -8.14
CA ILE A 58 -13.83 20.77 -7.97
C ILE A 58 -13.15 20.05 -6.80
N SER A 59 -13.89 19.77 -5.71
CA SER A 59 -13.34 18.99 -4.59
C SER A 59 -12.95 17.56 -4.99
N LEU A 60 -13.74 16.90 -5.85
CA LEU A 60 -13.42 15.58 -6.41
C LEU A 60 -12.20 15.64 -7.32
N PHE A 61 -12.04 16.73 -8.09
CA PHE A 61 -10.89 16.94 -8.95
C PHE A 61 -9.60 17.15 -8.15
N VAL A 62 -9.67 17.91 -7.05
CA VAL A 62 -8.52 18.08 -6.14
C VAL A 62 -8.15 16.76 -5.47
N TYR A 63 -9.14 16.00 -4.98
CA TYR A 63 -8.92 14.64 -4.47
C TYR A 63 -8.20 13.75 -5.50
N ALA A 64 -8.66 13.75 -6.75
CA ALA A 64 -8.06 12.96 -7.83
C ALA A 64 -6.60 13.38 -8.12
N VAL A 65 -6.32 14.68 -8.14
CA VAL A 65 -4.94 15.18 -8.34
C VAL A 65 -4.04 14.76 -7.18
N VAL A 66 -4.50 14.91 -5.93
CA VAL A 66 -3.72 14.54 -4.73
C VAL A 66 -3.38 13.05 -4.75
N ILE A 67 -4.36 12.18 -5.00
CA ILE A 67 -4.12 10.73 -5.02
C ILE A 67 -3.19 10.33 -6.17
N THR A 68 -3.29 10.95 -7.34
CA THR A 68 -2.37 10.71 -8.46
C THR A 68 -0.94 11.12 -8.13
N VAL A 69 -0.74 12.29 -7.52
CA VAL A 69 0.60 12.74 -7.12
C VAL A 69 1.22 11.77 -6.12
N ILE A 70 0.47 11.38 -5.09
CA ILE A 70 0.94 10.40 -4.08
C ILE A 70 1.28 9.06 -4.75
N ALA A 71 0.43 8.56 -5.64
CA ALA A 71 0.65 7.30 -6.33
C ALA A 71 1.92 7.33 -7.20
N VAL A 72 2.15 8.42 -7.95
CA VAL A 72 3.35 8.60 -8.77
C VAL A 72 4.61 8.64 -7.90
N LEU A 73 4.57 9.36 -6.77
CA LEU A 73 5.69 9.42 -5.84
C LEU A 73 6.02 8.03 -5.28
N ILE A 74 5.02 7.27 -4.83
CA ILE A 74 5.21 5.91 -4.32
C ILE A 74 5.75 4.99 -5.42
N ALA A 75 5.24 5.10 -6.64
CA ALA A 75 5.69 4.29 -7.78
C ALA A 75 7.17 4.54 -8.10
N ILE A 76 7.59 5.81 -8.22
CA ILE A 76 8.98 6.19 -8.48
C ILE A 76 9.91 5.67 -7.38
N GLN A 77 9.51 5.81 -6.11
CA GLN A 77 10.31 5.35 -4.98
C GLN A 77 10.43 3.82 -4.97
N SER A 78 9.38 3.10 -5.34
CA SER A 78 9.39 1.64 -5.45
C SER A 78 10.31 1.15 -6.58
N THR A 79 10.32 1.84 -7.72
CA THR A 79 11.26 1.53 -8.83
C THR A 79 12.71 1.67 -8.38
N ARG A 80 13.05 2.74 -7.66
CA ARG A 80 14.42 2.95 -7.14
C ARG A 80 14.86 1.87 -6.15
N VAL A 81 13.94 1.37 -5.33
CA VAL A 81 14.23 0.27 -4.40
C VAL A 81 14.48 -1.02 -5.17
N LEU A 82 13.68 -1.30 -6.18
CA LEU A 82 13.83 -2.48 -7.03
C LEU A 82 15.17 -2.48 -7.77
N GLU A 83 15.55 -1.35 -8.39
CA GLU A 83 16.85 -1.19 -9.07
C GLU A 83 18.04 -1.47 -8.14
N ARG A 84 17.97 -1.01 -6.87
CA ARG A 84 19.02 -1.24 -5.88
C ARG A 84 19.12 -2.70 -5.43
N LEU A 85 18.00 -3.41 -5.40
CA LEU A 85 17.98 -4.83 -5.05
C LEU A 85 18.51 -5.67 -6.21
N SER A 86 18.08 -5.41 -7.44
CA SER A 86 18.57 -6.11 -8.64
C SER A 86 20.05 -5.82 -8.93
N ALA A 87 20.55 -4.61 -8.68
CA ALA A 87 21.97 -4.28 -8.83
C ALA A 87 22.88 -4.96 -7.79
N LYS A 88 22.32 -5.49 -6.70
CA LYS A 88 23.07 -6.20 -5.66
C LYS A 88 23.18 -7.71 -5.93
N GLU A 89 22.40 -8.22 -6.87
CA GLU A 89 22.39 -9.63 -7.29
C GLU A 89 23.25 -9.89 -8.54
N ALA A 90 23.75 -8.85 -9.21
CA ALA A 90 24.64 -8.91 -10.39
C ALA A 90 26.10 -8.60 -10.01
#